data_AF-A0A8J5ZYS9-F1
#
_entry.id   AF-A0A8J5ZYS9-F1
#
_cell.length_a   1.000
_cell.length_b   1.000
_cell.length_c   1.000
_cell.angle_alpha   90.00
_cell.angle_beta   90.00
_cell.angle_gamma   90.00
#
_symmetry.space_group_name_H-M   'P 1'
#
loop_
_entity.id
_entity.type
_entity.pdbx_description
1 polymer ?
#
loop_
_entity_poly.entity_id
_entity_poly.type
_entity_poly.pdbx_seq_one_letter_code
_entity_poly.pdbx_strand_id
1 'polypeptide(L)'
;MAALGTLFWTGVRRLHCCAAARAGSPWRLQQGLAPNPSGYGPLTELPDWSYADGRPAPPMKGQLRRKAQREKFARRVVLLSQEMDAGLQAWQLKQQEKLQEEERKRKNALKPKGAQLQSPLPSQ
;
A
#
# COMPACT_ATOMS: atom_id res chain seq x y z
N MET A 1 -42.76 -54.96 -6.83
CA MET A 1 -43.65 -53.83 -7.19
C MET A 1 -43.76 -52.93 -5.95
N ALA A 2 -43.28 -51.70 -5.84
CA ALA A 2 -42.50 -50.79 -6.67
C ALA A 2 -41.73 -49.89 -5.67
N ALA A 3 -40.44 -49.61 -5.92
CA ALA A 3 -39.67 -48.68 -5.11
C ALA A 3 -40.08 -47.24 -5.49
N LEU A 4 -40.70 -46.52 -4.55
CA LEU A 4 -41.02 -45.10 -4.68
C LEU A 4 -39.71 -44.29 -4.66
N GLY A 5 -39.19 -43.99 -5.85
CA GLY A 5 -38.05 -43.10 -6.03
C GLY A 5 -38.40 -41.68 -5.56
N THR A 6 -37.73 -41.23 -4.50
CA THR A 6 -37.71 -39.84 -4.09
C THR A 6 -36.95 -39.03 -5.13
N LEU A 7 -37.68 -38.31 -5.98
CA LEU A 7 -37.14 -37.29 -6.87
C LEU A 7 -36.58 -36.14 -6.02
N PHE A 8 -35.30 -36.19 -5.72
CA PHE A 8 -34.55 -35.04 -5.21
C PHE A 8 -34.56 -33.95 -6.28
N TRP A 9 -35.43 -32.95 -6.10
CA TRP A 9 -35.36 -31.68 -6.80
C TRP A 9 -34.05 -30.98 -6.38
N THR A 10 -32.99 -31.16 -7.18
CA THR A 10 -31.78 -30.34 -7.11
C THR A 10 -32.09 -28.96 -7.69
N GLY A 11 -32.82 -28.15 -6.94
CA GLY A 11 -32.99 -26.74 -7.24
C GLY A 11 -31.61 -26.07 -7.25
N VAL A 12 -31.13 -25.68 -8.43
CA VAL A 12 -29.87 -24.93 -8.60
C VAL A 12 -30.06 -23.51 -8.05
N ARG A 13 -30.01 -23.35 -6.72
CA ARG A 13 -30.13 -22.05 -6.02
C ARG A 13 -28.78 -21.31 -5.94
N ARG A 14 -27.92 -21.42 -6.94
CA ARG A 14 -26.70 -20.59 -7.05
C ARG A 14 -26.37 -20.30 -8.50
N LEU A 15 -27.21 -19.51 -9.16
CA LEU A 15 -26.71 -18.70 -10.27
C LEU A 15 -25.86 -17.59 -9.66
N HIS A 16 -24.53 -17.72 -9.78
CA HIS A 16 -23.57 -16.75 -9.29
C HIS A 16 -23.67 -15.48 -10.17
N CYS A 17 -24.36 -14.42 -9.73
CA CYS A 17 -24.52 -13.16 -10.47
C CYS A 17 -23.20 -12.41 -10.76
N CYS A 18 -22.05 -12.95 -10.36
CA CYS A 18 -20.74 -12.31 -10.52
C CYS A 18 -20.33 -12.13 -11.99
N ALA A 19 -20.81 -12.95 -12.92
CA ALA A 19 -20.46 -12.81 -14.34
C ALA A 19 -21.13 -11.57 -14.98
N ALA A 20 -22.42 -11.35 -14.73
CA ALA A 20 -23.15 -10.19 -15.25
C ALA A 20 -22.66 -8.86 -14.64
N ALA A 21 -22.22 -8.88 -13.37
CA ALA A 21 -21.67 -7.70 -12.69
C ALA A 21 -20.34 -7.20 -13.28
N ARG A 22 -19.69 -7.97 -14.16
CA ARG A 22 -18.44 -7.61 -14.83
C ARG A 22 -18.63 -7.13 -16.27
N ALA A 23 -19.85 -7.15 -16.81
CA ALA A 23 -20.13 -6.61 -18.13
C ALA A 23 -19.76 -5.11 -18.18
N GLY A 24 -18.89 -4.74 -19.12
CA GLY A 24 -18.38 -3.37 -19.26
C GLY A 24 -17.32 -2.96 -18.21
N SER A 25 -16.84 -3.87 -17.36
CA SER A 25 -15.76 -3.57 -16.40
C SER A 25 -14.47 -3.05 -17.06
N PRO A 26 -13.98 -3.62 -18.19
CA PRO A 26 -12.78 -3.10 -18.85
C PRO A 26 -12.95 -1.64 -19.30
N TRP A 27 -14.10 -1.31 -19.88
CA TRP A 27 -14.41 0.06 -20.30
C TRP A 27 -14.44 1.02 -19.10
N ARG A 28 -15.08 0.64 -17.98
CA ARG A 28 -15.10 1.46 -16.76
C ARG A 28 -13.69 1.73 -16.22
N LEU A 29 -12.84 0.71 -16.19
CA LEU A 29 -11.44 0.86 -15.76
C LEU A 29 -10.66 1.80 -16.68
N GLN A 30 -10.88 1.73 -18.00
CA GLN A 30 -10.29 2.67 -18.97
C GLN A 30 -10.72 4.13 -18.71
N GLN A 31 -11.92 4.33 -18.16
CA GLN A 31 -12.43 5.65 -17.76
C GLN A 31 -12.04 6.04 -16.31
N GLY A 32 -11.23 5.24 -15.62
CA GLY A 32 -10.85 5.50 -14.21
C GLY A 32 -11.96 5.29 -13.19
N LEU A 33 -13.03 4.55 -13.56
CA LEU A 33 -14.14 4.21 -12.68
C LEU A 33 -13.92 2.86 -11.99
N ALA A 34 -14.71 2.60 -10.94
CA ALA A 34 -14.74 1.29 -10.31
C ALA A 34 -15.18 0.19 -11.31
N PRO A 35 -14.53 -0.99 -11.31
CA PRO A 35 -14.92 -2.09 -12.20
C PRO A 35 -16.35 -2.58 -11.94
N ASN A 36 -16.75 -2.57 -10.66
CA ASN A 36 -18.12 -2.80 -10.22
C ASN A 36 -18.77 -1.45 -9.87
N PRO A 37 -19.93 -1.09 -10.45
CA PRO A 37 -20.62 0.17 -10.14
C PRO A 37 -21.01 0.33 -8.66
N SER A 38 -21.19 -0.77 -7.92
CA SER A 38 -21.51 -0.73 -6.48
C SER A 38 -20.27 -0.59 -5.57
N GLY A 39 -19.06 -0.47 -6.13
CA GLY A 39 -17.81 -0.42 -5.36
C GLY A 39 -17.61 0.94 -4.66
N TYR A 40 -17.35 1.97 -5.47
CA TYR A 40 -17.28 3.35 -5.03
C TYR A 40 -17.80 4.24 -6.16
N GLY A 41 -18.37 5.39 -5.80
CA GLY A 41 -18.94 6.34 -6.76
C GLY A 41 -20.21 6.98 -6.22
N PRO A 42 -20.81 7.92 -6.98
CA PRO A 42 -21.99 8.66 -6.54
C PRO A 42 -23.17 7.74 -6.23
N LEU A 43 -23.32 6.64 -6.98
CA LEU A 43 -24.40 5.67 -6.79
C LEU A 43 -24.37 4.98 -5.40
N THR A 44 -23.23 4.92 -4.73
CA THR A 44 -23.06 4.18 -3.46
C THR A 44 -22.62 5.06 -2.29
N GLU A 45 -22.05 6.23 -2.58
CA GLU A 45 -21.57 7.17 -1.57
C GLU A 45 -22.57 8.28 -1.24
N LEU A 46 -23.51 8.59 -2.14
CA LEU A 46 -24.59 9.53 -1.87
C LEU A 46 -25.68 8.88 -1.00
N PRO A 47 -26.40 9.67 -0.19
CA PRO A 47 -27.51 9.15 0.59
C PRO A 47 -28.69 8.78 -0.33
N ASP A 48 -29.30 7.62 -0.07
CA ASP A 48 -30.42 7.12 -0.87
C ASP A 48 -31.70 7.97 -0.70
N TRP A 49 -31.82 8.73 0.39
CA TRP A 49 -32.98 9.57 0.71
C TRP A 49 -32.60 10.78 1.56
N SER A 50 -33.51 11.74 1.68
CA SER A 50 -33.44 12.89 2.58
C SER A 50 -34.83 13.23 3.11
N TYR A 51 -34.92 14.02 4.17
CA TYR A 51 -36.22 14.49 4.68
C TYR A 51 -36.82 15.51 3.71
N ALA A 52 -38.16 15.58 3.63
CA ALA A 52 -38.85 16.54 2.77
C ALA A 52 -38.48 18.01 3.07
N ASP A 53 -38.19 18.30 4.34
CA ASP A 53 -37.73 19.62 4.80
C ASP A 53 -36.29 19.97 4.32
N GLY A 54 -35.61 19.07 3.63
CA GLY A 54 -34.22 19.22 3.20
C GLY A 54 -33.17 18.84 4.24
N ARG A 55 -33.58 18.33 5.42
CA ARG A 55 -32.63 17.83 6.42
C ARG A 55 -31.91 16.58 5.87
N PRO A 56 -30.61 16.43 6.13
CA PRO A 56 -29.86 15.28 5.66
C PRO A 56 -30.31 14.00 6.38
N ALA A 57 -30.30 12.88 5.67
CA ALA A 57 -30.52 11.58 6.29
C ALA A 57 -29.34 11.21 7.21
N PRO A 58 -29.60 10.44 8.28
CA PRO A 58 -28.54 9.90 9.11
C PRO A 58 -27.60 9.00 8.28
N PRO A 59 -26.29 8.97 8.59
CA PRO A 59 -25.32 8.24 7.79
C PRO A 59 -25.55 6.72 7.87
N MET A 60 -25.43 6.06 6.72
CA MET A 60 -25.62 4.61 6.63
C MET A 60 -24.44 3.87 7.28
N LYS A 61 -24.73 2.77 8.00
CA LYS A 61 -23.71 1.93 8.67
C LYS A 61 -22.58 1.50 7.73
N GLY A 62 -22.92 1.12 6.48
CA GLY A 62 -21.95 0.72 5.47
C GLY A 62 -21.03 1.86 5.04
N GLN A 63 -21.55 3.08 4.93
CA GLN A 63 -20.78 4.27 4.58
C GLN A 63 -19.80 4.64 5.72
N LEU A 64 -20.26 4.60 6.97
CA LEU A 64 -19.40 4.81 8.14
C LEU A 64 -18.24 3.80 8.19
N ARG A 65 -18.55 2.51 7.98
CA ARG A 65 -17.54 1.46 7.90
C ARG A 65 -16.53 1.72 6.78
N ARG A 66 -16.99 2.08 5.57
CA ARG A 66 -16.09 2.40 4.44
C ARG A 66 -15.20 3.61 4.74
N LYS A 67 -15.74 4.66 5.36
CA LYS A 67 -14.95 5.84 5.78
C LYS A 67 -13.85 5.46 6.77
N ALA A 68 -14.19 4.70 7.82
CA ALA A 68 -13.20 4.23 8.79
C ALA A 68 -12.12 3.33 8.17
N GLN A 69 -12.50 2.45 7.22
CA GLN A 69 -11.54 1.62 6.49
C GLN A 69 -10.60 2.44 5.61
N ARG A 70 -11.13 3.45 4.89
CA ARG A 70 -10.34 4.38 4.06
C ARG A 70 -9.38 5.20 4.92
N GLU A 71 -9.83 5.68 6.08
CA GLU A 71 -9.00 6.39 7.04
C GLU A 71 -7.85 5.52 7.56
N LYS A 72 -8.15 4.27 7.97
CA LYS A 72 -7.12 3.32 8.42
C LYS A 72 -6.11 3.03 7.31
N PHE A 73 -6.58 2.89 6.07
CA PHE A 73 -5.71 2.68 4.91
C PHE A 73 -4.79 3.90 4.68
N ALA A 74 -5.34 5.11 4.66
CA ALA A 74 -4.58 6.34 4.48
C ALA A 74 -3.51 6.52 5.58
N ARG A 75 -3.87 6.27 6.84
CA ARG A 75 -2.91 6.31 7.97
C ARG A 75 -1.76 5.33 7.76
N ARG A 76 -2.04 4.12 7.28
CA ARG A 76 -1.01 3.11 7.00
C ARG A 76 -0.08 3.55 5.88
N VAL A 77 -0.62 4.13 4.80
CA VAL A 77 0.20 4.66 3.70
C VAL A 77 1.19 5.71 4.22
N VAL A 78 0.70 6.68 4.99
CA VAL A 78 1.54 7.74 5.57
C VAL A 78 2.62 7.16 6.49
N LEU A 79 2.26 6.24 7.37
CA LEU A 79 3.20 5.58 8.27
C LEU A 79 4.34 4.91 7.50
N LEU A 80 4.01 4.08 6.51
CA LEU A 80 5.01 3.34 5.74
C LEU A 80 5.93 4.27 4.94
N SER A 81 5.39 5.37 4.40
CA SER A 81 6.22 6.39 3.73
C SER A 81 7.21 7.03 4.70
N GLN A 82 6.77 7.40 5.90
CA GLN A 82 7.63 7.99 6.92
C GLN A 82 8.73 7.03 7.40
N GLU A 83 8.38 5.75 7.62
CA GLU A 83 9.36 4.72 8.00
C GLU A 83 10.44 4.54 6.92
N MET A 84 10.04 4.55 5.65
CA MET A 84 10.96 4.46 4.52
C MET A 84 11.90 5.67 4.46
N ASP A 85 11.35 6.89 4.59
CA ASP A 85 12.12 8.13 4.55
C ASP A 85 13.12 8.20 5.72
N ALA A 86 12.68 7.85 6.93
CA ALA A 86 13.54 7.79 8.11
C ALA A 86 14.66 6.75 7.93
N GLY A 87 14.34 5.59 7.36
CA GLY A 87 15.31 4.54 7.05
C GLY A 87 16.38 5.02 6.06
N LEU A 88 15.96 5.74 5.02
CA LEU A 88 16.88 6.31 4.04
C LEU A 88 17.80 7.37 4.68
N GLN A 89 17.25 8.28 5.48
CA GLN A 89 18.03 9.31 6.19
C GLN A 89 19.05 8.67 7.14
N ALA A 90 18.63 7.70 7.96
CA ALA A 90 19.52 7.00 8.88
C ALA A 90 20.65 6.27 8.13
N TRP A 91 20.35 5.64 6.99
CA TRP A 91 21.36 5.00 6.16
C TRP A 91 22.36 6.02 5.59
N GLN A 92 21.88 7.15 5.07
CA GLN A 92 22.72 8.22 4.53
C GLN A 92 23.66 8.80 5.60
N LEU A 93 23.12 9.10 6.79
CA LEU A 93 23.91 9.59 7.92
C LEU A 93 25.01 8.60 8.29
N LYS A 94 24.67 7.30 8.39
CA LYS A 94 25.65 6.25 8.69
C LYS A 94 26.77 6.15 7.65
N GLN A 95 26.45 6.35 6.36
CA GLN A 95 27.49 6.39 5.32
C GLN A 95 28.42 7.60 5.50
N GLN A 96 27.85 8.79 5.77
CA GLN A 96 28.63 10.00 6.01
C GLN A 96 29.53 9.87 7.24
N GLU A 97 28.99 9.36 8.35
CA GLU A 97 29.74 9.12 9.59
C GLU A 97 30.91 8.16 9.35
N LYS A 98 30.70 7.08 8.59
CA LYS A 98 31.77 6.13 8.27
C LYS A 98 32.91 6.80 7.51
N LEU A 99 32.59 7.60 6.49
CA LEU A 99 33.61 8.33 5.72
C LEU A 99 34.35 9.35 6.61
N GLN A 100 33.61 10.09 7.43
CA GLN A 100 34.20 11.04 8.37
C GLN A 100 35.09 10.34 9.40
N GLU A 101 34.70 9.18 9.91
CA GLU A 101 35.49 8.40 10.85
C GLU A 101 36.78 7.89 10.22
N GLU A 102 36.73 7.41 8.97
CA GLU A 102 37.92 7.01 8.21
C GLU A 102 38.87 8.19 8.00
N GLU A 103 38.35 9.36 7.62
CA GLU A 103 39.15 10.59 7.51
C GLU A 103 39.76 11.01 8.85
N ARG A 104 38.98 10.95 9.94
CA ARG A 104 39.46 11.26 11.29
C ARG A 104 40.56 10.30 11.71
N LYS A 105 40.42 9.01 11.45
CA LYS A 105 41.45 7.99 11.71
C LYS A 105 42.72 8.27 10.91
N ARG A 106 42.61 8.64 9.63
CA ARG A 106 43.76 9.02 8.80
C ARG A 106 44.47 10.28 9.31
N LYS A 107 43.71 11.33 9.66
CA LYS A 107 44.25 12.59 10.22
C LYS A 107 44.93 12.38 11.58
N ASN A 108 44.38 11.49 12.40
CA ASN A 108 44.92 11.16 13.71
C ASN A 108 46.01 10.08 13.67
N ALA A 109 46.32 9.50 12.50
CA ALA A 109 47.35 8.49 12.38
C ALA A 109 48.74 9.09 12.68
N LEU A 110 49.54 8.37 13.45
CA LEU A 110 50.92 8.76 13.71
C LEU A 110 51.73 8.73 12.41
N LYS A 111 52.75 9.60 12.32
CA LYS A 111 53.68 9.58 11.19
C LYS A 111 54.30 8.19 11.07
N PRO A 112 54.36 7.61 9.86
CA PRO A 112 54.99 6.33 9.69
C PRO A 112 56.50 6.42 9.98
N LYS A 113 57.08 5.32 10.46
CA LYS A 113 58.51 5.18 10.77
C LYS A 113 59.09 3.93 10.09
N GLY A 114 60.41 3.79 10.11
CA GLY A 114 61.10 2.59 9.63
C GLY A 114 61.23 2.54 8.11
N ALA A 115 60.73 1.47 7.47
CA ALA A 115 60.92 1.15 6.05
C ALA A 115 60.48 2.27 5.08
N GLN A 116 59.50 3.10 5.45
CA GLN A 116 59.05 4.23 4.63
C GLN A 116 60.02 5.42 4.59
N LEU A 117 61.03 5.48 5.47
CA LEU A 117 62.10 6.48 5.44
C LEU A 117 63.35 5.99 4.69
N GLN A 118 63.44 4.70 4.36
CA GLN A 118 64.54 4.17 3.57
C GLN A 118 64.28 4.47 2.10
N SER A 119 64.72 5.63 1.62
CA SER A 119 64.82 5.86 0.18
C SER A 119 65.80 4.85 -0.43
N PRO A 120 65.50 4.23 -1.60
CA PRO A 120 66.49 3.42 -2.29
C PRO A 120 67.70 4.32 -2.62
N LEU A 121 68.88 3.95 -2.12
CA LEU A 121 70.13 4.61 -2.48
C LEU A 121 70.29 4.56 -4.01
N PRO A 122 70.71 5.64 -4.68
CA PRO A 122 70.96 5.62 -6.11
C PRO A 122 72.08 4.60 -6.38
N SER A 123 71.76 3.57 -7.16
CA SER A 123 72.76 2.66 -7.73
C SER A 123 73.65 3.47 -8.67
N GLN A 124 74.96 3.47 -8.37
CA GLN A 124 76.00 4.14 -9.16
C GLN A 124 76.03 3.66 -10.62
#